data_AF-A0A1F7PX70-F1
#
_entry.id   AF-A0A1F7PX70-F1
#
_cell.length_a   1.000
_cell.length_b   1.000
_cell.length_c   1.000
_cell.angle_alpha   90.00
_cell.angle_beta   90.00
_cell.angle_gamma   90.00
#
_symmetry.space_group_name_H-M   'P 1'
#
loop_
_entity.id
_entity.type
_entity.pdbx_description
1 polymer ?
#
loop_
_entity_poly.entity_id
_entity_poly.type
_entity_poly.pdbx_seq_one_letter_code
_entity_poly.pdbx_strand_id
1 'polypeptide(L)' 'MRERNSGALAGLRVVELGELVSAPYCGRLLAGLGADVVKVETLQGDSARRHGPFPRDEPHP' A
#
# COMPACT_ATOMS: atom_id res chain seq x y z
N MET A 1 -20.38 -7.79 -7.82
CA MET A 1 -20.38 -6.73 -6.80
C MET A 1 -19.24 -7.06 -5.84
N ARG A 2 -18.18 -6.25 -5.76
CA ARG A 2 -17.06 -6.52 -4.83
C ARG A 2 -17.62 -6.49 -3.41
N GLU A 3 -17.20 -7.43 -2.57
CA GLU A 3 -17.60 -7.47 -1.15
C GLU A 3 -17.32 -6.11 -0.50
N ARG A 4 -18.27 -5.60 0.29
CA ARG A 4 -18.05 -4.38 1.05
C ARG A 4 -17.11 -4.72 2.20
N ASN A 5 -15.87 -4.22 2.15
CA ASN A 5 -14.97 -4.26 3.30
C ASN A 5 -15.70 -3.75 4.55
N SER A 6 -15.68 -4.52 5.63
CA SER A 6 -16.19 -4.13 6.94
C SER A 6 -15.10 -3.42 7.76
N GLY A 7 -15.45 -2.44 8.58
CA GLY A 7 -14.49 -1.72 9.43
C GLY A 7 -14.87 -0.26 9.66
N ALA A 8 -14.14 0.45 10.54
CA ALA A 8 -14.41 1.85 10.88
C ALA A 8 -14.32 2.81 9.69
N LEU A 9 -13.56 2.44 8.65
CA LEU A 9 -13.37 3.22 7.42
C LEU A 9 -14.00 2.55 6.18
N ALA A 10 -14.92 1.60 6.40
CA ALA A 10 -15.66 0.96 5.33
C ALA A 10 -16.36 1.98 4.41
N GLY A 11 -16.24 1.77 3.10
CA GLY A 11 -16.85 2.64 2.08
C GLY A 11 -16.02 3.87 1.69
N LEU A 12 -14.91 4.15 2.38
CA LEU A 12 -13.96 5.17 1.94
C LEU A 12 -13.01 4.62 0.89
N ARG A 13 -12.68 5.44 -0.11
CA ARG A 13 -11.61 5.18 -1.08
C ARG A 13 -10.49 6.19 -0.88
N VAL A 14 -9.26 5.71 -0.82
CA VAL A 14 -8.06 6.51 -0.55
C VAL A 14 -7.07 6.31 -1.69
N VAL A 15 -6.53 7.42 -2.20
CA VAL A 15 -5.42 7.42 -3.15
C VAL A 15 -4.13 7.68 -2.37
N GLU A 16 -3.20 6.73 -2.39
CA GLU A 16 -1.92 6.77 -1.69
C GLU A 16 -0.80 7.09 -2.71
N LEU A 17 -0.09 8.20 -2.49
CA LEU A 17 0.90 8.76 -3.44
C LEU A 17 2.32 8.85 -2.87
N GLY A 18 2.51 8.50 -1.60
CA GLY A 18 3.80 8.61 -0.92
C GLY A 18 4.70 7.42 -1.20
N GLU A 19 5.98 7.59 -0.92
CA GLU A 19 7.01 6.56 -1.08
C GLU A 19 7.58 6.11 0.26
N LEU A 20 8.38 5.04 0.22
CA LEU A 20 9.14 4.53 1.35
C LEU A 20 8.24 4.02 2.48
N VAL A 21 8.32 4.61 3.67
CA VAL A 21 7.81 3.97 4.89
C VAL A 21 6.54 4.65 5.40
N SER A 22 6.60 5.94 5.72
CA SER A 22 5.56 6.58 6.53
C SER A 22 4.18 6.60 5.86
N ALA A 23 4.13 6.97 4.58
CA ALA A 23 2.86 7.05 3.85
C ALA A 23 2.27 5.67 3.51
N PRO A 24 3.05 4.69 2.99
CA PRO A 24 2.56 3.32 2.84
C PRO A 24 2.16 2.66 4.17
N TYR A 25 2.82 2.99 5.28
CA TYR A 25 2.43 2.53 6.62
C TYR A 25 1.06 3.08 7.02
N CYS A 26 0.85 4.39 6.84
CA CYS A 26 -0.45 5.03 7.05
C CYS A 26 -1.54 4.38 6.17
N GLY A 27 -1.28 4.23 4.87
CA GLY A 27 -2.19 3.56 3.93
C GLY A 27 -2.55 2.14 4.36
N ARG A 28 -1.57 1.37 4.88
CA ARG A 28 -1.81 0.02 5.42
C ARG A 28 -2.76 0.04 6.62
N LEU A 29 -2.61 1.00 7.53
CA LEU A 29 -3.51 1.14 8.68
C LEU A 29 -4.93 1.47 8.23
N LEU A 30 -5.09 2.39 7.27
CA LEU A 30 -6.41 2.75 6.73
C LEU A 30 -7.09 1.56 6.04
N ALA A 31 -6.33 0.78 5.26
CA ALA A 31 -6.81 -0.46 4.64
C ALA A 31 -7.24 -1.50 5.69
N GLY A 32 -6.44 -1.67 6.76
CA GLY A 32 -6.77 -2.56 7.87
C GLY A 32 -8.05 -2.15 8.63
N LEU A 33 -8.40 -0.86 8.60
CA LEU A 33 -9.66 -0.34 9.14
C LEU A 33 -10.84 -0.39 8.14
N GLY A 34 -10.65 -0.96 6.95
CA GLY A 34 -11.71 -1.23 5.98
C GLY A 34 -11.77 -0.27 4.78
N ALA A 35 -10.86 0.69 4.65
CA ALA A 35 -10.81 1.55 3.47
C ALA A 35 -10.33 0.81 2.20
N ASP A 36 -10.81 1.22 1.03
CA ASP A 36 -10.29 0.80 -0.29
C ASP A 36 -9.11 1.71 -0.67
N VAL A 37 -7.89 1.29 -0.33
CA VAL A 37 -6.66 2.07 -0.54
C VAL A 37 -5.98 1.63 -1.83
N VAL A 38 -5.87 2.56 -2.78
CA VAL A 38 -5.15 2.35 -4.04
C VAL A 38 -3.85 3.14 -3.99
N LYS A 39 -2.73 2.41 -4.02
CA LYS A 39 -1.40 2.99 -4.18
C LYS A 39 -1.15 3.30 -5.64
N VAL A 40 -0.78 4.55 -5.93
CA VAL A 40 -0.37 5.00 -7.26
C VAL A 40 1.14 5.20 -7.22
N GLU A 41 1.84 4.47 -8.07
CA GLU A 41 3.30 4.51 -8.14
C GLU A 41 3.73 5.12 -9.47
N THR A 42 5.00 5.53 -9.53
CA THR A 42 5.65 5.86 -10.81
C THR A 42 5.76 4.60 -11.67
N LEU A 43 6.11 4.77 -12.96
CA LEU A 43 6.35 3.62 -13.85
C LEU A 43 7.48 2.70 -13.36
N GLN A 44 8.39 3.22 -12.52
CA GLN A 44 9.50 2.50 -11.91
C GLN A 44 9.12 1.83 -10.58
N GLY A 45 7.88 2.01 -10.12
CA GLY A 45 7.40 1.58 -8.82
C GLY A 45 7.96 2.40 -7.65
N ASP A 46 7.41 2.18 -6.47
CA ASP A 46 7.90 2.77 -5.22
C ASP A 46 9.36 2.37 -4.96
N SER A 47 10.20 3.33 -4.57
CA SER A 47 11.60 3.09 -4.26
C SER A 47 11.82 2.02 -3.18
N ALA A 48 10.89 1.85 -2.24
CA ALA A 48 10.92 0.80 -1.22
C ALA A 48 11.04 -0.63 -1.80
N ARG A 49 10.53 -0.88 -3.01
CA ARG A 49 10.58 -2.20 -3.66
C ARG A 49 12.01 -2.69 -3.92
N ARG A 50 12.96 -1.77 -3.98
CA ARG A 50 14.39 -2.02 -4.22
C ARG A 50 15.24 -1.88 -2.96
N HIS A 51 14.62 -1.63 -1.81
CA HIS A 51 15.33 -1.58 -0.53
C HIS A 51 15.31 -2.96 0.11
N GLY A 52 16.51 -3.51 0.35
CA GLY A 52 16.66 -4.75 1.09
C GLY A 52 16.26 -4.61 2.56
N PRO A 53 16.21 -5.74 3.30
CA PRO A 53 16.60 -7.07 2.85
C PRO A 53 15.58 -7.68 1.88
N PHE A 54 16.06 -8.50 0.95
CA PHE A 54 15.21 -9.21 0.01
C PHE A 54 14.94 -10.63 0.49
N PRO A 55 13.78 -11.23 0.16
CA PRO A 55 13.56 -12.65 0.40
C PRO A 55 14.70 -13.47 -0.21
N ARG A 56 15.35 -14.32 0.59
CA ARG A 56 16.49 -15.17 0.17
C ARG A 56 17.71 -14.39 -0.32
N ASP A 57 17.83 -13.11 0.05
CA ASP A 57 18.87 -12.20 -0.44
C ASP A 57 18.89 -12.04 -1.98
N GLU A 58 17.76 -12.34 -2.65
CA GLU A 58 17.58 -12.20 -4.10
C GLU A 58 16.78 -10.92 -4.40
N PRO A 59 17.40 -9.88 -5.02
CA PRO A 59 16.67 -8.69 -5.43
C PRO A 59 15.54 -9.04 -6.40
N HIS A 60 14.38 -8.39 -6.23
CA HIS A 60 13.34 -8.43 -7.26
C HIS A 60 13.89 -7.74 -8.53
N PRO A 61 13.66 -8.29 -9.74
CA PRO A 61 14.06 -7.65 -11.00
C PRO A 61 13.45 -6.26 -11.18
#